data_AF-A0A830E9V7-F1
#
_entry.id   AF-A0A830E9V7-F1
#
_cell.length_a   1.000
_cell.length_b   1.000
_cell.length_c   1.000
_cell.angle_alpha   90.00
_cell.angle_beta   90.00
_cell.angle_gamma   90.00
#
_symmetry.space_group_name_H-M   'P 1'
#
loop_
_entity.id
_entity.type
_entity.pdbx_description
1 polymer ?
#
loop_
_entity_poly.entity_id
_entity_poly.type
_entity_poly.pdbx_seq_one_letter_code
_entity_poly.pdbx_strand_id
1 'polypeptide(L)'
;MDILSIGALAVPASLAVISLLRGYSIEGVTVGTRFLMPYRIPFDKHLCILGPTRGGKSSLVKAMIKELSQKYVVTALDWHGEYTGILPTLPTSAINIDLEKIPPKLLTEILGFGLGLNEPSMYMLYRIIRDGGYSSFNDLIRRIDNYLVNTRTEAEMKAAILRRLEYSAMNIGKGIVSIEALMEGDAIVDLSDLTIIEEKRLVSSLILAALYMNYMRKGLIERRVRHVLIIEEAQNLIDINGPSYSIVDHVIMELAKYGLRTILVSNVVPKSLILKHCNIILFKINPGLLDNDVSLSRDLINKLSEISTDEAIVITGRGIAKIRPLRASVLPAHVVIRRFNHEEDKAPTDDLVNADVNADNNNLKPKVTNHSATGNNGSLGTDSNNGKALGNFDGNKGPPPSVNSGQDESLFRRQVMELEREVINLRDKVNEIERILDADEKVIERILEFDGKLKNNTNS
;
A
#
# COMPACT_ATOMS: atom_id res chain seq x y z
N MET A 1 30.36 -44.21 -33.54
CA MET A 1 29.79 -43.03 -32.83
C MET A 1 30.30 -41.81 -33.54
N ASP A 2 29.44 -41.17 -34.33
CA ASP A 2 29.85 -40.20 -35.33
C ASP A 2 30.25 -38.87 -34.70
N ILE A 3 31.41 -38.35 -35.12
CA ILE A 3 31.98 -37.06 -34.71
C ILE A 3 31.00 -35.90 -34.97
N LEU A 4 30.08 -36.06 -35.93
CA LEU A 4 28.99 -35.13 -36.24
C LEU A 4 27.92 -35.04 -35.12
N SER A 5 27.69 -36.12 -34.36
CA SER A 5 26.71 -36.14 -33.27
C SER A 5 27.20 -35.39 -32.02
N ILE A 6 28.51 -35.36 -31.80
CA ILE A 6 29.14 -34.63 -30.69
C ILE A 6 29.13 -33.12 -30.97
N GLY A 7 29.36 -32.71 -32.23
CA GLY A 7 29.27 -31.31 -32.65
C GLY A 7 27.86 -30.71 -32.54
N ALA A 8 26.83 -31.50 -32.85
CA ALA A 8 25.43 -31.07 -32.79
C ALA A 8 24.92 -30.84 -31.34
N LEU A 9 25.49 -31.53 -30.35
CA LEU A 9 25.20 -31.33 -28.92
C LEU A 9 26.08 -30.25 -28.27
N ALA A 10 27.32 -30.09 -28.74
CA ALA A 10 28.27 -29.12 -28.21
C ALA A 10 27.84 -27.67 -28.45
N VAL A 11 27.21 -27.36 -29.58
CA VAL A 11 26.74 -26.00 -29.91
C VAL A 11 25.60 -25.53 -28.98
N PRO A 12 24.51 -26.29 -28.75
CA PRO A 12 23.48 -25.91 -27.78
C PRO A 12 23.99 -25.88 -26.33
N ALA A 13 24.89 -26.80 -25.95
CA ALA A 13 25.48 -26.81 -24.60
C ALA A 13 26.37 -25.58 -24.36
N SER A 14 27.19 -25.19 -25.33
CA SER A 14 28.03 -23.99 -25.22
C SER A 14 27.21 -22.69 -25.27
N LEU A 15 26.13 -22.62 -26.07
CA LEU A 15 25.16 -21.50 -26.01
C LEU A 15 24.43 -21.43 -24.66
N ALA A 16 24.06 -22.58 -24.09
CA ALA A 16 23.44 -22.64 -22.76
C ALA A 16 24.42 -22.17 -21.68
N VAL A 17 25.69 -22.58 -21.75
CA VAL A 17 26.77 -22.16 -20.85
C VAL A 17 27.08 -20.67 -21.02
N ILE A 18 27.17 -20.15 -22.25
CA ILE A 18 27.38 -18.71 -22.52
C ILE A 18 26.18 -17.88 -22.06
N SER A 19 24.95 -18.38 -22.24
CA SER A 19 23.73 -17.74 -21.72
C SER A 19 23.71 -17.74 -20.18
N LEU A 20 24.14 -18.83 -19.55
CA LEU A 20 24.35 -18.92 -18.10
C LEU A 20 25.40 -17.91 -17.63
N LEU A 21 26.56 -17.86 -18.30
CA LEU A 21 27.69 -16.99 -17.94
C LEU A 21 27.39 -15.50 -18.20
N ARG A 22 26.69 -15.14 -19.28
CA ARG A 22 26.17 -13.77 -19.49
C ARG A 22 25.08 -13.41 -18.49
N GLY A 23 24.25 -14.37 -18.09
CA GLY A 23 23.17 -14.20 -17.12
C GLY A 23 23.65 -13.92 -15.69
N TYR A 24 24.88 -14.32 -15.36
CA TYR A 24 25.52 -14.05 -14.06
C TYR A 24 25.98 -12.60 -13.89
N SER A 25 26.18 -11.85 -14.97
CA SER A 25 26.71 -10.47 -14.94
C SER A 25 25.64 -9.38 -15.01
N ILE A 26 24.36 -9.75 -15.24
CA ILE A 26 23.26 -8.79 -15.41
C ILE A 26 22.43 -8.75 -14.13
N GLU A 27 22.29 -7.55 -13.55
CA GLU A 27 21.36 -7.27 -12.47
C GLU A 27 19.95 -7.76 -12.87
N GLY A 28 19.39 -8.68 -12.09
CA GLY A 28 18.11 -9.29 -12.38
C GLY A 28 17.82 -10.50 -11.51
N VAL A 29 16.72 -11.18 -11.80
CA VAL A 29 16.18 -12.28 -10.99
C VAL A 29 15.63 -13.39 -11.88
N THR A 30 15.81 -14.64 -11.45
CA THR A 30 15.17 -15.79 -12.10
C THR A 30 13.70 -15.82 -11.76
N VAL A 31 12.85 -15.93 -12.77
CA VAL A 31 11.39 -15.92 -12.58
C VAL A 31 10.73 -17.23 -13.01
N GLY A 32 11.44 -18.09 -13.72
CA GLY A 32 10.88 -19.34 -14.21
C GLY A 32 11.82 -20.09 -15.13
N THR A 33 11.23 -20.98 -15.93
CA THR A 33 11.93 -21.69 -17.01
C THR A 33 11.23 -21.46 -18.34
N ARG A 34 12.02 -21.42 -19.41
CA ARG A 34 11.56 -21.42 -20.81
C ARG A 34 12.34 -22.49 -21.55
N PHE A 35 11.63 -23.46 -22.13
CA PHE A 35 12.25 -24.63 -22.78
C PHE A 35 13.34 -25.30 -21.91
N LEU A 36 13.03 -25.54 -20.62
CA LEU A 36 13.92 -26.12 -19.61
C LEU A 36 15.12 -25.24 -19.20
N MET A 37 15.32 -24.07 -19.81
CA MET A 37 16.38 -23.14 -19.42
C MET A 37 15.84 -22.09 -18.42
N PRO A 38 16.62 -21.70 -17.39
CA PRO A 38 16.25 -20.62 -16.48
C PRO A 38 15.97 -19.33 -17.25
N TYR A 39 14.81 -18.72 -16.98
CA TYR A 39 14.42 -17.44 -17.54
C TYR A 39 14.64 -16.34 -16.51
N ARG A 40 15.53 -15.39 -16.83
CA ARG A 40 15.88 -14.26 -15.95
C ARG A 40 15.32 -12.95 -16.51
N ILE A 41 14.73 -12.14 -15.64
CA ILE A 41 14.30 -10.78 -15.97
C ILE A 41 15.36 -9.80 -15.46
N PRO A 42 15.84 -8.87 -16.30
CA PRO A 42 16.73 -7.80 -15.85
C PRO A 42 15.98 -6.80 -14.96
N PHE A 43 16.70 -6.17 -14.02
CA PHE A 43 16.20 -5.05 -13.24
C PHE A 43 16.63 -3.70 -13.81
N ASP A 44 16.56 -3.58 -15.13
CA ASP A 44 16.60 -2.30 -15.83
C ASP A 44 15.37 -1.43 -15.51
N LYS A 45 14.25 -2.07 -15.16
CA LYS A 45 12.97 -1.48 -14.76
C LYS A 45 12.45 -2.09 -13.46
N HIS A 46 11.40 -1.50 -12.88
CA HIS A 46 10.60 -2.14 -11.83
C HIS A 46 9.95 -3.42 -12.39
N LEU A 47 9.32 -4.23 -11.54
CA LEU A 47 8.63 -5.45 -11.93
C LEU A 47 7.19 -5.39 -11.44
N CYS A 48 6.24 -5.74 -12.30
CA CYS A 48 4.83 -5.85 -11.96
C CYS A 48 4.37 -7.28 -12.21
N ILE A 49 3.91 -7.95 -11.16
CA ILE A 49 3.40 -9.32 -11.18
C ILE A 49 1.89 -9.27 -11.04
N LEU A 50 1.21 -9.63 -12.13
CA LEU A 50 -0.23 -9.51 -12.32
C LEU A 50 -0.87 -10.88 -12.48
N GLY A 51 -2.05 -11.07 -11.93
CA GLY A 51 -2.74 -12.36 -11.98
C GLY A 51 -3.90 -12.42 -10.99
N PRO A 52 -4.86 -13.34 -11.17
CA PRO A 52 -5.95 -13.50 -10.22
C PRO A 52 -5.42 -13.99 -8.85
N THR A 53 -6.25 -13.86 -7.82
CA THR A 53 -6.02 -14.50 -6.52
C THR A 53 -5.78 -16.00 -6.72
N ARG A 54 -4.84 -16.59 -5.96
CA ARG A 54 -4.40 -18.00 -6.11
C ARG A 54 -3.74 -18.35 -7.47
N GLY A 55 -3.39 -17.35 -8.29
CA GLY A 55 -2.67 -17.58 -9.55
C GLY A 55 -1.21 -18.04 -9.41
N GLY A 56 -0.65 -18.02 -8.19
CA GLY A 56 0.76 -18.39 -7.94
C GLY A 56 1.73 -17.20 -7.87
N LYS A 57 1.21 -15.97 -7.82
CA LYS A 57 2.01 -14.73 -7.68
C LYS A 57 2.90 -14.75 -6.43
N SER A 58 2.31 -14.92 -5.26
CA SER A 58 3.05 -14.93 -3.98
C SER A 58 4.03 -16.10 -3.92
N SER A 59 3.68 -17.28 -4.49
CA SER A 59 4.63 -18.40 -4.62
C SER A 59 5.85 -18.10 -5.49
N LEU A 60 5.68 -17.32 -6.56
CA LEU A 60 6.78 -16.84 -7.40
C LEU A 60 7.64 -15.85 -6.61
N VAL A 61 7.02 -14.88 -5.93
CA VAL A 61 7.73 -13.88 -5.12
C VAL A 61 8.55 -14.55 -4.00
N LYS A 62 7.99 -15.54 -3.30
CA LYS A 62 8.72 -16.35 -2.30
C LYS A 62 9.97 -16.99 -2.88
N ALA A 63 9.87 -17.56 -4.08
CA ALA A 63 11.02 -18.15 -4.77
C ALA A 63 12.06 -17.10 -5.16
N MET A 64 11.61 -15.90 -5.56
CA MET A 64 12.49 -14.79 -5.93
C MET A 64 13.23 -14.21 -4.73
N ILE A 65 12.58 -14.03 -3.57
CA ILE A 65 13.17 -13.40 -2.36
C ILE A 65 14.51 -14.04 -1.99
N LYS A 66 14.63 -15.37 -2.09
CA LYS A 66 15.87 -16.10 -1.80
C LYS A 66 17.03 -15.71 -2.71
N GLU A 67 16.77 -15.46 -4.00
CA GLU A 67 17.81 -15.01 -4.93
C GLU A 67 18.11 -13.51 -4.73
N LEU A 68 17.07 -12.72 -4.42
CA LEU A 68 17.16 -11.28 -4.28
C LEU A 68 18.00 -10.86 -3.07
N SER A 69 17.73 -11.45 -1.90
CA SER A 69 18.45 -11.19 -0.63
C SER A 69 19.94 -11.50 -0.70
N GLN A 70 20.37 -12.38 -1.60
CA GLN A 70 21.78 -12.66 -1.83
C GLN A 70 22.52 -11.56 -2.59
N LYS A 71 21.79 -10.63 -3.22
CA LYS A 71 22.34 -9.63 -4.16
C LYS A 71 22.02 -8.19 -3.78
N TYR A 72 20.87 -7.98 -3.13
CA TYR A 72 20.31 -6.68 -2.83
C TYR A 72 19.73 -6.71 -1.42
N VAL A 73 19.56 -5.53 -0.83
CA VAL A 73 18.67 -5.37 0.32
C VAL A 73 17.23 -5.62 -0.15
N VAL A 74 16.46 -6.39 0.61
CA VAL A 74 15.05 -6.71 0.28
C VAL A 74 14.14 -6.26 1.42
N THR A 75 13.22 -5.33 1.12
CA THR A 75 12.09 -5.03 2.00
C THR A 75 10.81 -5.53 1.35
N ALA A 76 10.00 -6.28 2.08
CA ALA A 76 8.66 -6.67 1.62
C ALA A 76 7.57 -6.11 2.55
N LEU A 77 6.57 -5.45 1.96
CA LEU A 77 5.32 -5.14 2.64
C LEU A 77 4.37 -6.31 2.38
N ASP A 78 4.21 -7.17 3.38
CA ASP A 78 3.49 -8.44 3.30
C ASP A 78 2.06 -8.27 3.82
N TRP A 79 1.10 -8.26 2.90
CA TRP A 79 -0.29 -7.89 3.20
C TRP A 79 -1.00 -8.99 3.99
N HIS A 80 -0.68 -10.25 3.69
CA HIS A 80 -1.33 -11.43 4.24
C HIS A 80 -0.43 -12.32 5.12
N GLY A 81 0.82 -11.92 5.34
CA GLY A 81 1.78 -12.72 6.13
C GLY A 81 2.28 -13.93 5.35
N GLU A 82 2.26 -13.87 4.02
CA GLU A 82 2.62 -14.97 3.14
C GLU A 82 4.13 -15.26 3.12
N TYR A 83 4.95 -14.28 3.42
CA TYR A 83 6.41 -14.33 3.35
C TYR A 83 7.06 -14.58 4.72
N THR A 84 6.28 -14.65 5.80
CA THR A 84 6.77 -14.88 7.16
C THR A 84 7.71 -16.09 7.24
N GLY A 85 8.86 -15.88 7.89
CA GLY A 85 9.90 -16.91 8.07
C GLY A 85 10.90 -17.04 6.90
N ILE A 86 10.76 -16.27 5.82
CA ILE A 86 11.75 -16.26 4.72
C ILE A 86 12.92 -15.31 5.00
N LEU A 87 12.62 -14.15 5.58
CA LEU A 87 13.56 -13.11 6.03
C LEU A 87 13.16 -12.66 7.45
N PRO A 88 13.98 -11.85 8.15
CA PRO A 88 13.56 -11.26 9.42
C PRO A 88 12.21 -10.54 9.30
N THR A 89 11.22 -11.01 10.05
CA THR A 89 9.86 -10.46 10.02
C THR A 89 9.69 -9.43 11.15
N LEU A 90 9.20 -8.26 10.80
CA LEU A 90 8.95 -7.13 11.69
C LEU A 90 7.46 -6.86 11.74
N PRO A 91 6.83 -6.81 12.93
CA PRO A 91 5.48 -6.29 13.05
C PRO A 91 5.48 -4.79 12.77
N THR A 92 4.36 -4.27 12.29
CA THR A 92 4.19 -2.83 11.99
C THR A 92 4.50 -1.93 13.20
N SER A 93 4.16 -2.38 14.40
CA SER A 93 4.40 -1.66 15.66
C SER A 93 5.89 -1.50 15.99
N ALA A 94 6.77 -2.34 15.43
CA ALA A 94 8.21 -2.24 15.62
C ALA A 94 8.88 -1.16 14.76
N ILE A 95 8.15 -0.60 13.78
CA ILE A 95 8.67 0.42 12.87
C ILE A 95 8.43 1.81 13.45
N ASN A 96 9.51 2.59 13.51
CA ASN A 96 9.49 3.99 13.89
C ASN A 96 9.31 4.87 12.66
N ILE A 97 8.24 5.66 12.63
CA ILE A 97 7.95 6.61 11.56
C ILE A 97 7.92 8.01 12.16
N ASP A 98 8.92 8.80 11.82
CA ASP A 98 9.01 10.20 12.19
C ASP A 98 8.18 11.04 11.21
N LEU A 99 7.03 11.55 11.66
CA LEU A 99 6.09 12.29 10.82
C LEU A 99 6.62 13.68 10.45
N GLU A 100 7.49 14.27 11.28
CA GLU A 100 8.10 15.58 11.01
C GLU A 100 8.99 15.52 9.77
N LYS A 101 9.50 14.33 9.45
CA LYS A 101 10.28 14.09 8.25
C LYS A 101 9.46 14.10 6.96
N ILE A 102 8.14 14.04 7.04
CA ILE A 102 7.25 13.99 5.88
C ILE A 102 6.66 15.39 5.65
N PRO A 103 6.78 15.97 4.43
CA PRO A 103 6.21 17.28 4.12
C PRO A 103 4.69 17.32 4.41
N PRO A 104 4.15 18.40 5.01
CA PRO A 104 2.74 18.46 5.42
C PRO A 104 1.74 18.16 4.31
N LYS A 105 2.03 18.61 3.08
CA LYS A 105 1.18 18.34 1.91
C LYS A 105 1.14 16.84 1.59
N LEU A 106 2.31 16.21 1.48
CA LEU A 106 2.42 14.77 1.22
C LEU A 106 1.78 13.95 2.36
N LEU A 107 2.00 14.35 3.61
CA LEU A 107 1.37 13.69 4.76
C LEU A 107 -0.16 13.81 4.68
N THR A 108 -0.69 14.97 4.29
CA THR A 108 -2.14 15.13 4.09
C THR A 108 -2.67 14.18 3.03
N GLU A 109 -1.98 14.05 1.89
CA GLU A 109 -2.37 13.15 0.80
C GLU A 109 -2.35 11.68 1.26
N ILE A 110 -1.33 11.27 2.00
CA ILE A 110 -1.21 9.92 2.56
C ILE A 110 -2.31 9.62 3.58
N LEU A 111 -2.53 10.52 4.54
CA LEU A 111 -3.60 10.39 5.53
C LEU A 111 -4.97 10.42 4.85
N GLY A 112 -5.13 11.28 3.84
CA GLY A 112 -6.33 11.38 3.03
C GLY A 112 -6.68 10.07 2.34
N PHE A 113 -5.71 9.49 1.64
CA PHE A 113 -5.86 8.20 0.97
C PHE A 113 -6.09 7.05 1.97
N GLY A 114 -5.24 6.93 3.00
CA GLY A 114 -5.33 5.84 3.98
C GLY A 114 -6.61 5.85 4.82
N LEU A 115 -7.10 7.04 5.19
CA LEU A 115 -8.33 7.21 5.97
C LEU A 115 -9.58 7.39 5.10
N GLY A 116 -9.46 7.39 3.76
CA GLY A 116 -10.58 7.60 2.84
C GLY A 116 -11.29 8.95 3.03
N LEU A 117 -10.53 10.03 3.20
CA LEU A 117 -11.06 11.38 3.38
C LEU A 117 -11.55 11.96 2.06
N ASN A 118 -12.61 12.77 2.11
CA ASN A 118 -13.04 13.57 0.96
C ASN A 118 -12.18 14.85 0.83
N GLU A 119 -12.25 15.51 -0.33
CA GLU A 119 -11.44 16.72 -0.61
C GLU A 119 -11.58 17.83 0.44
N PRO A 120 -12.80 18.18 0.93
CA PRO A 120 -12.93 19.17 2.00
C PRO A 120 -12.23 18.75 3.31
N SER A 121 -12.32 17.48 3.68
CA SER A 121 -11.64 16.95 4.88
C SER A 121 -10.13 16.92 4.71
N MET A 122 -9.63 16.61 3.50
CA MET A 122 -8.19 16.71 3.18
C MET A 122 -7.71 18.16 3.30
N TYR A 123 -8.46 19.12 2.76
CA TYR A 123 -8.10 20.53 2.88
C TYR A 123 -8.14 21.02 4.34
N MET A 124 -9.13 20.59 5.12
CA MET A 124 -9.19 20.87 6.56
C MET A 124 -7.99 20.28 7.29
N LEU A 125 -7.65 19.02 7.02
CA LEU A 125 -6.46 18.36 7.57
C LEU A 125 -5.19 19.13 7.22
N TYR A 126 -5.00 19.51 5.97
CA TYR A 126 -3.87 20.33 5.54
C TYR A 126 -3.79 21.65 6.32
N ARG A 127 -4.90 22.37 6.50
CA ARG A 127 -4.94 23.61 7.29
C ARG A 127 -4.47 23.40 8.73
N ILE A 128 -4.79 22.25 9.32
CA ILE A 128 -4.40 21.90 10.70
C ILE A 128 -2.90 21.62 10.79
N ILE A 129 -2.32 20.99 9.77
CA ILE A 129 -0.96 20.42 9.84
C ILE A 129 0.09 21.17 9.01
N ARG A 130 -0.30 22.19 8.23
CA ARG A 130 0.63 22.92 7.34
C ARG A 130 1.80 23.57 8.06
N ASP A 131 1.59 24.01 9.30
CA ASP A 131 2.60 24.74 10.09
C ASP A 131 3.58 23.79 10.81
N GLY A 132 3.51 22.49 10.54
CA GLY A 132 4.41 21.48 11.11
C GLY A 132 4.20 21.24 12.60
N GLY A 133 5.26 20.82 13.31
CA GLY A 133 5.27 20.66 14.77
C GLY A 133 4.46 19.47 15.28
N TYR A 134 4.53 18.35 14.56
CA TYR A 134 4.06 17.03 14.97
C TYR A 134 5.16 16.02 14.65
N SER A 135 5.58 15.25 15.65
CA SER A 135 6.55 14.17 15.49
C SER A 135 5.87 12.81 15.44
N SER A 136 4.70 12.71 16.07
CA SER A 136 3.97 11.47 16.27
C SER A 136 2.48 11.61 15.92
N PHE A 137 1.81 10.47 15.78
CA PHE A 137 0.36 10.41 15.64
C PHE A 137 -0.38 11.05 16.82
N ASN A 138 0.14 10.93 18.04
CA ASN A 138 -0.47 11.57 19.21
C ASN A 138 -0.40 13.10 19.12
N ASP A 139 0.68 13.65 18.56
CA ASP A 139 0.78 15.09 18.29
C ASP A 139 -0.26 15.52 17.27
N LEU A 140 -0.42 14.73 16.21
CA LEU A 140 -1.37 14.96 15.14
C LEU A 140 -2.81 14.93 15.66
N ILE A 141 -3.19 13.90 16.45
CA ILE A 141 -4.49 13.78 17.10
C ILE A 141 -4.75 15.02 17.98
N ARG A 142 -3.80 15.39 18.84
CA ARG A 142 -3.94 16.58 19.70
C ARG A 142 -4.12 17.86 18.90
N ARG A 143 -3.40 18.02 17.78
CA ARG A 143 -3.55 19.20 16.91
C ARG A 143 -4.91 19.27 16.26
N ILE A 144 -5.41 18.14 15.76
CA ILE A 144 -6.74 18.08 15.15
C ILE A 144 -7.81 18.35 16.21
N ASP A 145 -7.69 17.79 17.42
CA ASP A 145 -8.67 17.99 18.48
C ASP A 145 -8.73 19.46 18.95
N ASN A 146 -7.58 20.10 19.13
CA ASN A 146 -7.50 21.50 19.54
C ASN A 146 -7.80 22.52 18.42
N TYR A 147 -8.02 22.06 17.18
CA TYR A 147 -8.34 22.96 16.09
C TYR A 147 -9.73 23.61 16.30
N LEU A 148 -9.74 24.94 16.31
CA LEU A 148 -10.95 25.74 16.43
C LEU A 148 -11.75 25.69 15.14
N VAL A 149 -13.01 25.33 15.27
CA VAL A 149 -13.97 25.23 14.17
C VAL A 149 -15.05 26.27 14.36
N ASN A 150 -15.46 26.91 13.27
CA ASN A 150 -16.42 28.02 13.31
C ASN A 150 -17.82 27.59 12.87
N THR A 151 -17.92 26.43 12.22
CA THR A 151 -19.19 25.91 11.69
C THR A 151 -19.44 24.50 12.19
N ARG A 152 -20.72 24.11 12.22
CA ARG A 152 -21.13 22.73 12.54
C ARG A 152 -20.50 21.73 11.55
N THR A 153 -20.45 22.06 10.26
CA THR A 153 -19.86 21.20 9.23
C THR A 153 -18.36 20.98 9.46
N GLU A 154 -17.61 22.02 9.83
CA GLU A 154 -16.20 21.86 10.21
C GLU A 154 -16.05 20.99 11.47
N ALA A 155 -16.93 21.15 12.47
CA ALA A 155 -16.91 20.31 13.66
C ALA A 155 -17.17 18.82 13.34
N GLU A 156 -18.12 18.53 12.46
CA GLU A 156 -18.42 17.17 11.99
C GLU A 156 -17.26 16.58 11.18
N MET A 157 -16.62 17.35 10.30
CA MET A 157 -15.42 16.93 9.56
C MET A 157 -14.26 16.63 10.52
N LYS A 158 -13.99 17.52 11.49
CA LYS A 158 -12.96 17.32 12.52
C LYS A 158 -13.17 16.02 13.28
N ALA A 159 -14.40 15.77 13.75
CA ALA A 159 -14.75 14.56 14.49
C ALA A 159 -14.62 13.30 13.64
N ALA A 160 -14.94 13.37 12.34
CA ALA A 160 -14.77 12.25 11.41
C ALA A 160 -13.29 11.91 11.18
N ILE A 161 -12.44 12.93 10.99
CA ILE A 161 -10.99 12.75 10.85
C ILE A 161 -10.40 12.14 12.13
N LEU A 162 -10.70 12.72 13.29
CA LEU A 162 -10.21 12.23 14.59
C LEU A 162 -10.56 10.77 14.80
N ARG A 163 -11.84 10.40 14.65
CA ARG A 163 -12.29 9.03 14.83
C ARG A 163 -11.47 8.05 13.99
N ARG A 164 -11.29 8.34 12.70
CA ARG A 164 -10.54 7.46 11.78
C ARG A 164 -9.05 7.41 12.12
N LEU A 165 -8.47 8.57 12.46
CA LEU A 165 -7.06 8.66 12.80
C LEU A 165 -6.72 7.95 14.11
N GLU A 166 -7.56 8.11 15.15
CA GLU A 166 -7.37 7.48 16.46
C GLU A 166 -7.35 5.96 16.35
N TYR A 167 -8.27 5.36 15.59
CA TYR A 167 -8.26 3.92 15.34
C TYR A 167 -6.96 3.48 14.66
N SER A 168 -6.57 4.14 13.57
CA SER A 168 -5.39 3.72 12.81
C SER A 168 -4.05 4.02 13.51
N ALA A 169 -4.00 5.02 14.38
CA ALA A 169 -2.79 5.47 15.07
C ALA A 169 -2.30 4.51 16.17
N MET A 170 -3.20 3.70 16.77
CA MET A 170 -2.84 2.82 17.89
C MET A 170 -1.77 1.79 17.52
N ASN A 171 -1.64 1.48 16.23
CA ASN A 171 -0.76 0.45 15.69
C ASN A 171 0.53 1.00 15.05
N ILE A 172 0.84 2.31 15.18
CA ILE A 172 1.91 2.98 14.41
C ILE A 172 2.86 3.80 15.31
N GLY A 173 4.16 3.75 15.01
CA GLY A 173 5.08 4.86 15.34
C GLY A 173 5.67 4.87 16.75
N LYS A 174 5.63 3.76 17.49
CA LYS A 174 6.38 3.58 18.75
C LYS A 174 7.55 2.60 18.62
N GLY A 175 7.84 2.20 17.39
CA GLY A 175 8.86 1.21 17.09
C GLY A 175 10.27 1.66 17.42
N ILE A 176 11.19 0.69 17.43
CA ILE A 176 12.63 0.92 17.63
C ILE A 176 13.35 0.85 16.29
N VAL A 177 12.78 0.15 15.30
CA VAL A 177 13.38 -0.02 13.98
C VAL A 177 13.14 1.23 13.15
N SER A 178 14.21 1.94 12.81
CA SER A 178 14.11 3.12 11.95
C SER A 178 13.91 2.72 10.49
N ILE A 179 13.40 3.65 9.68
CA ILE A 179 13.21 3.42 8.24
C ILE A 179 14.55 3.23 7.53
N GLU A 180 15.62 3.87 8.01
CA GLU A 180 16.96 3.70 7.49
C GLU A 180 17.44 2.24 7.64
N ALA A 181 17.04 1.55 8.71
CA ALA A 181 17.36 0.13 8.90
C ALA A 181 16.73 -0.77 7.82
N LEU A 182 15.52 -0.43 7.35
CA LEU A 182 14.86 -1.14 6.24
C LEU A 182 15.59 -0.92 4.89
N MET A 183 16.39 0.14 4.78
CA MET A 183 17.17 0.42 3.57
C MET A 183 18.53 -0.29 3.57
N GLU A 184 18.96 -0.83 4.71
CA GLU A 184 20.29 -1.37 4.94
C GLU A 184 20.28 -2.88 5.23
N GLY A 185 19.16 -3.43 5.69
CA GLY A 185 18.99 -4.85 5.98
C GLY A 185 17.72 -5.44 5.39
N ASP A 186 17.74 -6.75 5.17
CA ASP A 186 16.60 -7.51 4.69
C ASP A 186 15.48 -7.55 5.74
N ALA A 187 14.25 -7.25 5.33
CA ALA A 187 13.10 -7.21 6.21
C ALA A 187 11.79 -7.58 5.51
N ILE A 188 10.93 -8.28 6.23
CA ILE A 188 9.51 -8.42 5.89
C ILE A 188 8.73 -7.62 6.92
N VAL A 189 7.97 -6.63 6.47
CA VAL A 189 7.00 -5.93 7.29
C VAL A 189 5.68 -6.68 7.20
N ASP A 190 5.30 -7.34 8.28
CA ASP A 190 4.07 -8.12 8.35
C ASP A 190 2.88 -7.19 8.65
N LEU A 191 1.97 -7.07 7.69
CA LEU A 191 0.74 -6.31 7.81
C LEU A 191 -0.45 -7.22 8.19
N SER A 192 -0.26 -8.54 8.32
CA SER A 192 -1.35 -9.50 8.55
C SER A 192 -2.07 -9.28 9.88
N ASP A 193 -1.36 -8.78 10.89
CA ASP A 193 -1.88 -8.44 12.22
C ASP A 193 -2.90 -7.29 12.19
N LEU A 194 -2.82 -6.40 11.19
CA LEU A 194 -3.80 -5.34 11.01
C LEU A 194 -5.08 -5.94 10.40
N THR A 195 -6.21 -5.87 11.09
CA THR A 195 -7.45 -6.49 10.58
C THR A 195 -8.21 -5.60 9.62
N ILE A 196 -8.03 -4.28 9.73
CA ILE A 196 -8.75 -3.26 8.97
C ILE A 196 -7.93 -2.86 7.73
N ILE A 197 -8.59 -2.82 6.57
CA ILE A 197 -7.94 -2.53 5.28
C ILE A 197 -7.38 -1.10 5.27
N GLU A 198 -8.13 -0.15 5.79
CA GLU A 198 -7.76 1.26 5.90
C GLU A 198 -6.48 1.42 6.75
N GLU A 199 -6.33 0.64 7.82
CA GLU A 199 -5.12 0.64 8.64
C GLU A 199 -3.92 0.11 7.86
N LYS A 200 -4.06 -1.02 7.15
CA LYS A 200 -3.01 -1.56 6.27
C LYS A 200 -2.60 -0.56 5.21
N ARG A 201 -3.57 0.11 4.58
CA ARG A 201 -3.34 1.15 3.57
C ARG A 201 -2.56 2.31 4.15
N LEU A 202 -2.98 2.81 5.31
CA LEU A 202 -2.34 3.93 5.98
C LEU A 202 -0.90 3.60 6.37
N VAL A 203 -0.69 2.49 7.09
CA VAL A 203 0.63 2.06 7.56
C VAL A 203 1.59 1.86 6.40
N SER A 204 1.16 1.10 5.38
CA SER A 204 1.99 0.87 4.19
C SER A 204 2.35 2.17 3.51
N SER A 205 1.38 3.08 3.34
CA SER A 205 1.61 4.38 2.69
C SER A 205 2.60 5.25 3.46
N LEU A 206 2.57 5.22 4.80
CA LEU A 206 3.52 5.96 5.65
C LEU A 206 4.92 5.38 5.61
N ILE A 207 5.05 4.04 5.60
CA ILE A 207 6.34 3.38 5.44
C ILE A 207 6.94 3.75 4.08
N LEU A 208 6.14 3.67 3.01
CA LEU A 208 6.55 4.06 1.67
C LEU A 208 6.96 5.53 1.58
N ALA A 209 6.22 6.42 2.25
CA ALA A 209 6.52 7.84 2.30
C ALA A 209 7.82 8.14 3.05
N ALA A 210 8.03 7.48 4.19
CA ALA A 210 9.24 7.64 4.95
C ALA A 210 10.46 7.07 4.20
N LEU A 211 10.30 5.94 3.49
CA LEU A 211 11.32 5.40 2.58
C LEU A 211 11.63 6.41 1.46
N TYR A 212 10.60 6.92 0.79
CA TYR A 212 10.72 7.93 -0.26
C TYR A 212 11.49 9.17 0.23
N MET A 213 11.10 9.73 1.38
CA MET A 213 11.77 10.89 1.96
C MET A 213 13.23 10.60 2.31
N ASN A 214 13.54 9.41 2.83
CA ASN A 214 14.93 9.04 3.12
C ASN A 214 15.79 8.93 1.87
N TYR A 215 15.29 8.33 0.80
CA TYR A 215 15.99 8.31 -0.49
C TYR A 215 16.22 9.71 -1.05
N MET A 216 15.18 10.55 -1.04
CA MET A 216 15.25 11.92 -1.55
C MET A 216 16.25 12.79 -0.77
N ARG A 217 16.37 12.59 0.53
CA ARG A 217 17.36 13.29 1.37
C ARG A 217 18.77 12.80 1.16
N LYS A 218 18.98 11.48 1.03
CA LYS A 218 20.30 10.94 0.72
C LYS A 218 20.80 11.52 -0.60
N GLY A 219 19.92 11.65 -1.60
CA GLY A 219 20.21 12.35 -2.86
C GLY A 219 21.29 11.69 -3.74
N LEU A 220 21.80 10.53 -3.34
CA LEU A 220 22.87 9.81 -4.03
C LEU A 220 22.29 9.00 -5.19
N ILE A 221 22.53 9.47 -6.42
CA ILE A 221 22.15 8.73 -7.63
C ILE A 221 22.99 7.46 -7.71
N GLU A 222 22.33 6.32 -7.77
CA GLU A 222 22.95 5.01 -7.84
C GLU A 222 22.73 4.42 -9.22
N ARG A 223 23.82 3.93 -9.83
CA ARG A 223 23.77 3.30 -11.17
C ARG A 223 23.34 1.84 -11.11
N ARG A 224 23.41 1.23 -9.93
CA ARG A 224 23.17 -0.19 -9.68
C ARG A 224 21.97 -0.38 -8.78
N VAL A 225 21.30 -1.52 -8.90
CA VAL A 225 20.26 -1.90 -7.93
C VAL A 225 20.91 -2.19 -6.58
N ARG A 226 20.39 -1.55 -5.54
CA ARG A 226 20.83 -1.69 -4.14
C ARG A 226 19.73 -2.25 -3.25
N HIS A 227 18.49 -1.85 -3.51
CA HIS A 227 17.33 -2.19 -2.70
C HIS A 227 16.18 -2.64 -3.60
N VAL A 228 15.59 -3.78 -3.29
CA VAL A 228 14.36 -4.29 -3.89
C VAL A 228 13.22 -4.19 -2.88
N LEU A 229 12.22 -3.38 -3.22
CA LEU A 229 11.01 -3.19 -2.44
C LEU A 229 9.87 -4.04 -3.03
N ILE A 230 9.35 -4.99 -2.28
CA ILE A 230 8.20 -5.81 -2.66
C ILE A 230 6.95 -5.21 -2.02
N ILE A 231 5.91 -4.98 -2.82
CA ILE A 231 4.61 -4.48 -2.35
C ILE A 231 3.57 -5.53 -2.71
N GLU A 232 3.11 -6.29 -1.71
CA GLU A 232 2.02 -7.24 -1.88
C GLU A 232 0.65 -6.52 -1.95
N GLU A 233 -0.30 -7.10 -2.68
CA GLU A 233 -1.66 -6.56 -2.86
C GLU A 233 -1.67 -5.07 -3.23
N ALA A 234 -0.78 -4.69 -4.16
CA ALA A 234 -0.47 -3.30 -4.51
C ALA A 234 -1.69 -2.51 -5.01
N GLN A 235 -2.73 -3.17 -5.51
CA GLN A 235 -3.99 -2.48 -5.86
C GLN A 235 -4.65 -1.76 -4.68
N ASN A 236 -4.30 -2.11 -3.43
CA ASN A 236 -4.79 -1.42 -2.25
C ASN A 236 -4.08 -0.09 -1.98
N LEU A 237 -2.90 0.12 -2.58
CA LEU A 237 -2.07 1.32 -2.37
C LEU A 237 -1.99 2.22 -3.61
N ILE A 238 -2.44 1.72 -4.75
CA ILE A 238 -2.49 2.45 -6.01
C ILE A 238 -3.91 2.97 -6.16
N ASP A 239 -4.05 4.27 -6.43
CA ASP A 239 -5.31 4.80 -6.93
C ASP A 239 -5.47 4.37 -8.38
N ILE A 240 -6.32 3.36 -8.65
CA ILE A 240 -6.47 2.79 -9.99
C ILE A 240 -7.34 3.70 -10.87
N ASN A 241 -8.36 4.33 -10.29
CA ASN A 241 -9.45 4.98 -11.01
C ASN A 241 -9.49 6.50 -10.85
N GLY A 242 -8.82 7.06 -9.85
CA GLY A 242 -8.79 8.50 -9.62
C GLY A 242 -7.65 9.20 -10.39
N PRO A 243 -7.71 10.53 -10.53
CA PRO A 243 -6.63 11.30 -11.16
C PRO A 243 -5.42 11.51 -10.24
N SER A 244 -5.52 11.11 -8.96
CA SER A 244 -4.53 11.39 -7.95
C SER A 244 -3.31 10.47 -8.06
N TYR A 245 -2.14 11.03 -7.75
CA TYR A 245 -0.92 10.26 -7.58
C TYR A 245 -0.91 9.66 -6.17
N SER A 246 -0.67 8.36 -6.07
CA SER A 246 -0.40 7.68 -4.81
C SER A 246 1.09 7.78 -4.47
N ILE A 247 1.45 7.46 -3.22
CA ILE A 247 2.87 7.33 -2.85
C ILE A 247 3.59 6.26 -3.67
N VAL A 248 2.87 5.23 -4.14
CA VAL A 248 3.42 4.18 -5.02
C VAL A 248 3.87 4.78 -6.35
N ASP A 249 3.11 5.74 -6.90
CA ASP A 249 3.49 6.42 -8.15
C ASP A 249 4.82 7.18 -7.98
N HIS A 250 4.97 7.96 -6.90
CA HIS A 250 6.22 8.65 -6.58
C HIS A 250 7.40 7.68 -6.42
N VAL A 251 7.19 6.57 -5.70
CA VAL A 251 8.22 5.54 -5.52
C VAL A 251 8.70 4.98 -6.86
N ILE A 252 7.77 4.64 -7.76
CA ILE A 252 8.08 4.02 -9.05
C ILE A 252 8.71 5.03 -10.01
N MET A 253 8.17 6.25 -10.08
CA MET A 253 8.63 7.24 -11.05
C MET A 253 9.97 7.86 -10.68
N GLU A 254 10.26 7.99 -9.38
CA GLU A 254 11.39 8.79 -8.91
C GLU A 254 12.51 7.98 -8.29
N LEU A 255 12.23 6.86 -7.60
CA LEU A 255 13.25 6.18 -6.80
C LEU A 255 14.16 5.23 -7.59
N ALA A 256 13.82 4.95 -8.85
CA ALA A 256 14.62 4.13 -9.74
C ALA A 256 16.08 4.62 -9.86
N LYS A 257 16.28 5.95 -9.89
CA LYS A 257 17.61 6.58 -10.03
C LYS A 257 18.45 6.50 -8.75
N TYR A 258 17.86 6.13 -7.62
CA TYR A 258 18.57 5.94 -6.34
C TYR A 258 18.83 4.46 -6.04
N GLY A 259 18.76 3.60 -7.06
CA GLY A 259 19.07 2.18 -6.94
C GLY A 259 17.95 1.34 -6.31
N LEU A 260 16.74 1.91 -6.14
CA LEU A 260 15.57 1.16 -5.71
C LEU A 260 14.86 0.52 -6.91
N ARG A 261 14.44 -0.74 -6.76
CA ARG A 261 13.54 -1.42 -7.70
C ARG A 261 12.35 -1.96 -6.94
N THR A 262 11.19 -1.84 -7.56
CA THR A 262 9.93 -2.26 -6.93
C THR A 262 9.43 -3.52 -7.60
N ILE A 263 8.94 -4.47 -6.82
CA ILE A 263 8.15 -5.61 -7.29
C ILE A 263 6.72 -5.41 -6.79
N LEU A 264 5.84 -4.97 -7.68
CA LEU A 264 4.42 -4.83 -7.39
C LEU A 264 3.73 -6.16 -7.61
N VAL A 265 3.00 -6.65 -6.62
CA VAL A 265 2.17 -7.84 -6.75
C VAL A 265 0.71 -7.40 -6.70
N SER A 266 -0.04 -7.59 -7.77
CA SER A 266 -1.40 -7.06 -7.86
C SER A 266 -2.37 -8.02 -8.55
N ASN A 267 -3.63 -7.96 -8.12
CA ASN A 267 -4.74 -8.65 -8.79
C ASN A 267 -5.33 -7.82 -9.94
N VAL A 268 -5.17 -6.51 -9.88
CA VAL A 268 -5.70 -5.55 -10.86
C VAL A 268 -4.54 -4.92 -11.63
N VAL A 269 -4.76 -4.58 -12.89
CA VAL A 269 -3.75 -3.93 -13.70
C VAL A 269 -3.62 -2.46 -13.30
N PRO A 270 -2.42 -1.99 -12.89
CA PRO A 270 -2.19 -0.58 -12.58
C PRO A 270 -2.34 0.32 -13.81
N LYS A 271 -2.47 1.63 -13.56
CA LYS A 271 -2.46 2.66 -14.60
C LYS A 271 -1.27 2.51 -15.55
N SER A 272 -1.48 2.89 -16.81
CA SER A 272 -0.46 2.82 -17.86
C SER A 272 0.83 3.59 -17.52
N LEU A 273 0.74 4.67 -16.74
CA LEU A 273 1.89 5.43 -16.26
C LEU A 273 2.84 4.57 -15.42
N ILE A 274 2.32 3.77 -14.49
CA ILE A 274 3.10 2.82 -13.70
C ILE A 274 3.70 1.73 -14.60
N LEU A 275 2.89 1.15 -15.48
CA LEU A 275 3.31 0.02 -16.32
C LEU A 275 4.48 0.35 -17.26
N LYS A 276 4.57 1.59 -17.76
CA LYS A 276 5.69 2.05 -18.61
C LYS A 276 7.06 1.90 -17.92
N HIS A 277 7.08 2.00 -16.59
CA HIS A 277 8.27 1.86 -15.75
C HIS A 277 8.52 0.42 -15.27
N CYS A 278 7.70 -0.54 -15.69
CA CYS A 278 7.77 -1.93 -15.24
C CYS A 278 8.07 -2.91 -16.40
N ASN A 279 8.84 -3.95 -16.08
CA ASN A 279 8.71 -5.26 -16.72
C ASN A 279 7.47 -5.94 -16.13
N ILE A 280 6.74 -6.75 -16.90
CA ILE A 280 5.46 -7.32 -16.48
C ILE A 280 5.52 -8.84 -16.51
N ILE A 281 5.06 -9.50 -15.45
CA ILE A 281 4.75 -10.93 -15.42
C ILE A 281 3.24 -11.03 -15.28
N LEU A 282 2.60 -11.65 -16.25
CA LEU A 282 1.16 -11.79 -16.34
C LEU A 282 0.80 -13.28 -16.27
N PHE A 283 0.28 -13.68 -15.12
CA PHE A 283 -0.39 -14.96 -14.97
C PHE A 283 -1.71 -14.95 -15.74
N LYS A 284 -2.32 -16.12 -15.92
CA LYS A 284 -3.59 -16.26 -16.63
C LYS A 284 -4.69 -15.42 -15.98
N ILE A 285 -5.05 -14.32 -16.63
CA ILE A 285 -6.20 -13.46 -16.30
C ILE A 285 -7.24 -13.60 -17.41
N ASN A 286 -8.52 -13.61 -17.05
CA ASN A 286 -9.59 -13.51 -18.05
C ASN A 286 -9.58 -12.09 -18.64
N PRO A 287 -9.39 -11.92 -19.97
CA PRO A 287 -9.32 -10.59 -20.58
C PRO A 287 -10.53 -9.70 -20.29
N GLY A 288 -11.71 -10.28 -20.05
CA GLY A 288 -12.92 -9.53 -19.68
C GLY A 288 -12.91 -8.96 -18.26
N LEU A 289 -11.90 -9.28 -17.43
CA LEU A 289 -11.68 -8.72 -16.09
C LEU A 289 -10.65 -7.59 -16.08
N LEU A 290 -10.11 -7.23 -17.24
CA LEU A 290 -9.21 -6.10 -17.37
C LEU A 290 -10.08 -4.85 -17.56
N ASP A 291 -9.99 -3.90 -16.63
CA ASP A 291 -10.73 -2.65 -16.69
C ASP A 291 -10.51 -1.92 -18.02
N ASN A 292 -11.54 -1.18 -18.46
CA ASN A 292 -11.65 -0.54 -19.78
C ASN A 292 -10.50 0.41 -20.16
N ASP A 293 -9.65 0.80 -19.20
CA ASP A 293 -8.55 1.75 -19.40
C ASP A 293 -7.26 1.12 -19.94
N VAL A 294 -7.17 -0.22 -19.97
CA VAL A 294 -5.98 -0.92 -20.50
C VAL A 294 -6.35 -1.69 -21.76
N SER A 295 -6.09 -1.07 -22.91
CA SER A 295 -6.20 -1.74 -24.20
C SER A 295 -5.05 -2.75 -24.37
N LEU A 296 -5.37 -4.04 -24.28
CA LEU A 296 -4.44 -5.08 -24.69
C LEU A 296 -4.44 -5.24 -26.21
N SER A 297 -3.26 -5.43 -26.79
CA SER A 297 -3.18 -5.81 -28.20
C SER A 297 -3.84 -7.17 -28.44
N ARG A 298 -4.44 -7.37 -29.62
CA ARG A 298 -5.03 -8.66 -30.02
C ARG A 298 -4.02 -9.82 -29.88
N ASP A 299 -2.76 -9.56 -30.21
CA ASP A 299 -1.67 -10.51 -30.05
C ASP A 299 -1.46 -10.95 -28.59
N LEU A 300 -1.56 -10.01 -27.64
CA LEU A 300 -1.43 -10.33 -26.22
C LEU A 300 -2.65 -11.08 -25.70
N ILE A 301 -3.85 -10.72 -26.16
CA ILE A 301 -5.09 -11.44 -25.84
C ILE A 301 -5.02 -12.89 -26.34
N ASN A 302 -4.58 -13.10 -27.57
CA ASN A 302 -4.39 -14.44 -28.14
C ASN A 302 -3.34 -15.24 -27.35
N LYS A 303 -2.22 -14.62 -26.98
CA LYS A 303 -1.23 -15.29 -26.12
C LYS A 303 -1.78 -15.62 -24.73
N LEU A 304 -2.62 -14.76 -24.15
CA LEU A 304 -3.25 -15.00 -22.85
C LEU A 304 -4.27 -16.14 -22.88
N SER A 305 -5.00 -16.30 -23.99
CA SER A 305 -5.93 -17.43 -24.14
C SER A 305 -5.19 -18.76 -24.29
N GLU A 306 -4.00 -18.75 -24.90
CA GLU A 306 -3.15 -19.94 -25.10
C GLU A 306 -2.43 -20.44 -23.84
N ILE A 307 -2.14 -19.59 -22.86
CA ILE A 307 -1.39 -20.02 -21.66
C ILE A 307 -2.24 -20.90 -20.73
N SER A 308 -1.58 -21.90 -20.14
CA SER A 308 -2.15 -22.70 -19.05
C SER A 308 -2.05 -21.98 -17.70
N THR A 309 -2.74 -22.48 -16.68
CA THR A 309 -2.69 -21.93 -15.30
C THR A 309 -1.31 -22.07 -14.64
N ASP A 310 -0.47 -22.97 -15.14
CA ASP A 310 0.90 -23.18 -14.67
C ASP A 310 1.95 -22.36 -15.46
N GLU A 311 1.49 -21.54 -16.41
CA GLU A 311 2.33 -20.69 -17.25
C GLU A 311 2.04 -19.21 -16.98
N ALA A 312 3.01 -18.37 -17.31
CA ALA A 312 2.86 -16.92 -17.29
C ALA A 312 3.50 -16.30 -18.53
N ILE A 313 3.00 -15.14 -18.91
CA ILE A 313 3.59 -14.29 -19.94
C ILE A 313 4.51 -13.28 -19.27
N VAL A 314 5.71 -13.12 -19.80
CA VAL A 314 6.65 -12.08 -19.40
C VAL A 314 6.76 -11.06 -20.53
N ILE A 315 6.58 -9.79 -20.20
CA ILE A 315 6.69 -8.66 -21.11
C ILE A 315 7.85 -7.79 -20.61
N THR A 316 8.85 -7.59 -21.47
CA THR A 316 10.01 -6.74 -21.17
C THR A 316 10.30 -5.85 -22.37
N GLY A 317 11.25 -4.91 -22.24
CA GLY A 317 11.77 -4.16 -23.39
C GLY A 317 12.38 -5.04 -24.49
N ARG A 318 12.68 -6.33 -24.20
CA ARG A 318 13.22 -7.30 -25.16
C ARG A 318 12.14 -8.09 -25.90
N GLY A 319 10.86 -7.90 -25.55
CA GLY A 319 9.73 -8.59 -26.14
C GLY A 319 8.95 -9.45 -25.14
N ILE A 320 8.11 -10.33 -25.70
CA ILE A 320 7.14 -11.16 -24.97
C ILE A 320 7.61 -12.61 -24.97
N ALA A 321 7.65 -13.24 -23.79
CA ALA A 321 8.03 -14.64 -23.62
C ALA A 321 7.01 -15.39 -22.77
N LYS A 322 6.79 -16.67 -23.09
CA LYS A 322 6.05 -17.59 -22.22
C LYS A 322 7.04 -18.33 -21.31
N ILE A 323 6.71 -18.42 -20.03
CA ILE A 323 7.52 -19.13 -19.02
C ILE A 323 6.65 -20.05 -18.16
N ARG A 324 7.29 -21.01 -17.51
CA ARG A 324 6.74 -21.68 -16.32
C ARG A 324 7.35 -21.03 -15.08
N PRO A 325 6.56 -20.29 -14.26
CA PRO A 325 7.08 -19.58 -13.11
C PRO A 325 7.76 -20.50 -12.09
N LEU A 326 8.77 -19.98 -11.39
CA LEU A 326 9.29 -20.65 -10.20
C LEU A 326 8.18 -20.74 -9.13
N ARG A 327 8.16 -21.85 -8.41
CA ARG A 327 7.29 -22.05 -7.25
C ARG A 327 8.17 -22.35 -6.05
N ALA A 328 7.96 -21.62 -4.95
CA ALA A 328 8.57 -21.99 -3.69
C ALA A 328 8.11 -23.40 -3.28
N SER A 329 9.05 -24.28 -2.96
CA SER A 329 8.72 -25.55 -2.32
C SER A 329 8.18 -25.24 -0.93
N VAL A 330 6.89 -25.46 -0.71
CA VAL A 330 6.35 -25.49 0.66
C VAL A 330 6.96 -26.73 1.29
N LEU A 331 8.01 -26.55 2.11
CA LEU A 331 8.32 -27.57 3.10
C LEU A 331 7.12 -27.54 4.05
N PRO A 332 6.32 -28.62 4.14
CA PRO A 332 5.29 -28.65 5.16
C PRO A 332 6.01 -28.54 6.50
N ALA A 333 5.83 -27.41 7.19
CA ALA A 333 6.11 -27.38 8.60
C ALA A 333 5.19 -28.44 9.19
N HIS A 334 5.75 -29.57 9.60
CA HIS A 334 4.99 -30.58 10.32
C HIS A 334 4.39 -29.88 11.52
N VAL A 335 3.08 -29.63 11.48
CA VAL A 335 2.32 -29.31 12.68
C VAL A 335 2.35 -30.60 13.49
N VAL A 336 3.32 -30.70 14.40
CA VAL A 336 3.29 -31.70 15.44
C VAL A 336 2.19 -31.27 16.39
N ILE A 337 0.96 -31.70 16.10
CA ILE A 337 -0.13 -31.68 17.08
C ILE A 337 0.26 -32.68 18.15
N ARG A 338 1.00 -32.24 19.17
CA ARG A 338 1.04 -32.96 20.44
C ARG A 338 -0.35 -32.87 21.02
N ARG A 339 -1.16 -33.91 20.82
CA ARG A 339 -2.30 -34.15 21.71
C ARG A 339 -1.71 -34.25 23.12
N PHE A 340 -1.96 -33.23 23.93
CA PHE A 340 -1.90 -33.40 25.37
C PHE A 340 -3.02 -34.37 25.72
N ASN A 341 -2.67 -35.66 25.85
CA ASN A 341 -3.49 -36.55 26.64
C ASN A 341 -3.40 -35.99 28.06
N HIS A 342 -4.52 -35.50 28.59
CA HIS A 342 -4.71 -35.43 30.03
C HIS A 342 -4.64 -36.87 30.54
N GLU A 343 -3.43 -37.32 30.90
CA GLU A 343 -3.31 -38.38 31.89
C GLU A 343 -3.77 -37.76 33.20
N GLU A 344 -4.86 -38.32 33.73
CA GLU A 344 -5.35 -38.07 35.07
C GLU A 344 -4.22 -38.38 36.05
N ASP A 345 -3.67 -37.34 36.67
CA ASP A 345 -2.85 -37.48 37.86
C ASP A 345 -3.71 -38.14 38.94
N LYS A 346 -3.51 -39.45 39.11
CA LYS A 346 -3.98 -40.19 40.28
C LYS A 346 -3.27 -39.61 41.50
N ALA A 347 -4.06 -39.00 42.38
CA ALA A 347 -3.64 -38.65 43.72
C ALA A 347 -3.13 -39.89 44.47
N PRO A 348 -2.09 -39.76 45.32
CA PRO A 348 -1.59 -40.86 46.10
C PRO A 348 -2.60 -41.26 47.18
N THR A 349 -2.77 -42.57 47.30
CA THR A 349 -3.55 -43.27 48.32
C THR A 349 -3.04 -42.98 49.72
N ASP A 350 -3.89 -42.40 50.57
CA ASP A 350 -3.78 -42.55 52.02
C ASP A 350 -4.86 -43.54 52.46
N ASP A 351 -4.41 -44.75 52.81
CA ASP A 351 -5.13 -45.65 53.69
C ASP A 351 -5.26 -44.99 55.06
N LEU A 352 -6.46 -44.97 55.64
CA LEU A 352 -6.74 -45.24 57.06
C LEU A 352 -8.26 -45.13 57.35
N VAL A 353 -8.89 -46.30 57.47
CA VAL A 353 -9.71 -46.74 58.62
C VAL A 353 -11.07 -46.05 58.92
N ASN A 354 -12.12 -46.87 58.72
CA ASN A 354 -13.34 -47.08 59.52
C ASN A 354 -14.66 -46.32 59.24
N ALA A 355 -15.64 -47.19 58.93
CA ALA A 355 -16.93 -47.38 59.59
C ALA A 355 -18.18 -46.67 59.04
N ASP A 356 -18.98 -47.52 58.39
CA ASP A 356 -20.39 -47.79 58.65
C ASP A 356 -21.50 -46.79 58.29
N VAL A 357 -22.60 -47.45 57.87
CA VAL A 357 -24.02 -47.06 57.90
C VAL A 357 -24.62 -46.46 56.63
N ASN A 358 -25.11 -47.38 55.80
CA ASN A 358 -26.51 -47.54 55.34
C ASN A 358 -27.31 -46.38 54.73
N ALA A 359 -27.88 -46.76 53.58
CA ALA A 359 -29.31 -46.68 53.23
C ALA A 359 -29.86 -45.40 52.58
N ASP A 360 -30.16 -45.60 51.29
CA ASP A 360 -31.49 -45.49 50.69
C ASP A 360 -32.19 -44.12 50.52
N ASN A 361 -32.45 -43.89 49.23
CA ASN A 361 -33.74 -43.56 48.63
C ASN A 361 -34.15 -42.09 48.46
N ASN A 362 -34.18 -41.76 47.17
CA ASN A 362 -35.35 -41.30 46.42
C ASN A 362 -35.88 -39.86 46.61
N ASN A 363 -35.77 -39.17 45.47
CA ASN A 363 -36.86 -38.53 44.73
C ASN A 363 -37.29 -37.07 45.01
N LEU A 364 -37.58 -36.44 43.87
CA LEU A 364 -38.54 -35.35 43.60
C LEU A 364 -38.04 -33.89 43.67
N LYS A 365 -37.86 -33.32 42.47
CA LYS A 365 -38.07 -31.90 42.12
C LYS A 365 -39.50 -31.42 42.52
N PRO A 366 -39.88 -30.16 42.24
CA PRO A 366 -39.31 -28.86 42.60
C PRO A 366 -40.39 -27.97 43.28
N LYS A 367 -40.02 -26.81 43.89
CA LYS A 367 -41.03 -25.77 44.14
C LYS A 367 -40.47 -24.35 44.19
N VAL A 368 -41.08 -23.52 43.36
CA VAL A 368 -41.13 -22.05 43.36
C VAL A 368 -41.67 -21.53 44.69
N THR A 369 -41.17 -20.41 45.20
CA THR A 369 -42.01 -19.33 45.80
C THR A 369 -41.21 -18.06 46.07
N ASN A 370 -41.84 -16.94 45.67
CA ASN A 370 -41.51 -15.56 46.03
C ASN A 370 -41.74 -15.31 47.53
N HIS A 371 -41.03 -14.35 48.12
CA HIS A 371 -41.61 -13.43 49.09
C HIS A 371 -40.93 -12.06 49.07
N SER A 372 -41.77 -11.06 49.28
CA SER A 372 -41.59 -9.63 49.18
C SER A 372 -41.56 -8.97 50.57
N ALA A 373 -40.91 -7.80 50.60
CA ALA A 373 -41.36 -6.54 51.21
C ALA A 373 -40.91 -6.13 52.63
N THR A 374 -40.88 -4.79 52.75
CA THR A 374 -40.80 -3.88 53.91
C THR A 374 -39.39 -3.51 54.41
N GLY A 375 -39.01 -2.24 54.59
CA GLY A 375 -39.68 -0.95 54.41
C GLY A 375 -39.01 0.15 55.26
N ASN A 376 -39.20 1.42 54.85
CA ASN A 376 -39.03 2.70 55.61
C ASN A 376 -37.62 3.26 55.88
N ASN A 377 -37.38 4.58 55.99
CA ASN A 377 -37.99 5.84 55.50
C ASN A 377 -37.17 7.03 56.10
N GLY A 378 -37.22 8.21 55.46
CA GLY A 378 -36.83 9.54 56.01
C GLY A 378 -35.65 10.19 55.27
N SER A 379 -35.77 11.19 54.37
CA SER A 379 -36.34 12.57 54.47
C SER A 379 -35.55 13.45 55.47
N LEU A 380 -35.29 14.76 55.32
CA LEU A 380 -35.56 15.82 54.33
C LEU A 380 -34.78 17.08 54.80
N GLY A 381 -34.53 18.07 53.93
CA GLY A 381 -34.30 19.49 54.29
C GLY A 381 -32.88 20.03 53.99
N THR A 382 -32.65 20.85 52.95
CA THR A 382 -32.87 22.32 52.81
C THR A 382 -32.01 23.18 53.75
N ASP A 383 -31.06 23.97 53.22
CA ASP A 383 -31.19 25.43 53.17
C ASP A 383 -29.99 26.18 52.55
N SER A 384 -30.33 27.37 52.10
CA SER A 384 -29.63 28.38 51.30
C SER A 384 -28.72 29.36 52.06
N ASN A 385 -27.88 30.08 51.28
CA ASN A 385 -27.58 31.53 51.31
C ASN A 385 -26.18 32.08 51.70
N ASN A 386 -25.74 33.01 50.82
CA ASN A 386 -24.91 34.23 50.98
C ASN A 386 -23.39 34.09 51.26
N GLY A 387 -22.46 34.89 50.72
CA GLY A 387 -22.50 36.06 49.82
C GLY A 387 -21.24 36.95 49.97
N LYS A 388 -20.85 37.66 48.89
CA LYS A 388 -20.07 38.93 48.78
C LYS A 388 -18.53 38.99 48.94
N ALA A 389 -17.86 39.54 47.90
CA ALA A 389 -17.05 40.79 47.85
C ALA A 389 -16.44 40.95 46.44
N LEU A 390 -16.89 41.85 45.55
CA LEU A 390 -16.53 43.27 45.32
C LEU A 390 -15.02 43.62 45.25
N GLY A 391 -14.60 44.10 44.08
CA GLY A 391 -13.36 44.83 43.82
C GLY A 391 -13.40 45.53 42.45
N ASN A 392 -13.68 46.84 42.46
CA ASN A 392 -13.63 47.76 41.30
C ASN A 392 -12.18 48.00 40.85
N PHE A 393 -11.94 48.18 39.55
CA PHE A 393 -10.84 49.02 39.05
C PHE A 393 -11.24 49.71 37.74
N ASP A 394 -11.03 51.02 37.73
CA ASP A 394 -11.44 52.01 36.74
C ASP A 394 -10.56 52.04 35.48
N GLY A 395 -11.08 52.73 34.45
CA GLY A 395 -10.61 52.75 33.08
C GLY A 395 -9.26 53.42 32.79
N ASN A 396 -8.68 53.03 31.65
CA ASN A 396 -8.03 53.98 30.75
C ASN A 396 -8.07 53.47 29.29
N LYS A 397 -8.77 54.18 28.41
CA LYS A 397 -8.84 53.92 26.96
C LYS A 397 -7.83 54.82 26.25
N GLY A 398 -6.78 54.22 25.68
CA GLY A 398 -5.96 54.82 24.62
C GLY A 398 -6.26 54.14 23.27
N PRO A 399 -6.15 54.83 22.12
CA PRO A 399 -6.43 54.24 20.82
C PRO A 399 -5.28 53.33 20.35
N PRO A 400 -5.55 52.24 19.59
CA PRO A 400 -4.49 51.43 19.00
C PRO A 400 -3.91 52.10 17.75
N PRO A 401 -2.68 51.75 17.32
CA PRO A 401 -2.00 52.39 16.22
C PRO A 401 -2.61 51.98 14.87
N SER A 402 -2.70 52.94 13.95
CA SER A 402 -3.09 52.73 12.55
C SER A 402 -2.02 51.92 11.81
N VAL A 403 -2.35 50.69 11.43
CA VAL A 403 -1.54 49.85 10.53
C VAL A 403 -1.87 50.21 9.08
N ASN A 404 -0.85 50.52 8.29
CA ASN A 404 -0.92 50.78 6.85
C ASN A 404 -1.50 49.57 6.10
N SER A 405 -2.78 49.60 5.73
CA SER A 405 -3.46 48.57 4.94
C SER A 405 -3.50 48.83 3.43
N GLY A 406 -2.96 49.97 2.96
CA GLY A 406 -3.11 50.39 1.55
C GLY A 406 -2.13 49.77 0.54
N GLN A 407 -1.00 49.19 0.98
CA GLN A 407 0.03 48.66 0.06
C GLN A 407 -0.15 47.18 -0.25
N ASP A 408 -0.52 46.35 0.73
CA ASP A 408 -0.68 44.89 0.54
C ASP A 408 -1.88 44.52 -0.32
N GLU A 409 -2.97 45.29 -0.26
CA GLU A 409 -4.17 45.07 -1.08
C GLU A 409 -3.90 45.34 -2.57
N SER A 410 -2.94 46.24 -2.87
CA SER A 410 -2.51 46.55 -4.24
C SER A 410 -1.61 45.46 -4.85
N LEU A 411 -0.77 44.83 -4.03
CA LEU A 411 0.09 43.71 -4.42
C LEU A 411 -0.73 42.44 -4.66
N PHE A 412 -1.69 42.15 -3.77
CA PHE A 412 -2.60 41.02 -3.93
C PHE A 412 -3.46 41.15 -5.19
N ARG A 413 -4.02 42.34 -5.46
CA ARG A 413 -4.76 42.59 -6.71
C ARG A 413 -3.91 42.42 -7.96
N ARG A 414 -2.62 42.77 -7.92
CA ARG A 414 -1.68 42.54 -9.03
C ARG A 414 -1.45 41.05 -9.28
N GLN A 415 -1.24 40.27 -8.23
CA GLN A 415 -1.03 38.83 -8.32
C GLN A 415 -2.29 38.11 -8.84
N VAL A 416 -3.48 38.54 -8.41
CA VAL A 416 -4.75 37.99 -8.89
C VAL A 416 -4.95 38.28 -10.39
N MET A 417 -4.68 39.51 -10.85
CA MET A 417 -4.76 39.84 -12.28
C MET A 417 -3.74 39.08 -13.14
N GLU A 418 -2.57 38.77 -12.59
CA GLU A 418 -1.54 37.99 -13.30
C GLU A 418 -1.97 36.53 -13.46
N LEU A 419 -2.54 35.94 -12.40
CA LEU A 419 -3.15 34.61 -12.44
C LEU A 419 -4.33 34.52 -13.41
N GLU A 420 -5.21 35.53 -13.43
CA GLU A 420 -6.33 35.57 -14.37
C GLU A 420 -5.87 35.59 -15.84
N ARG A 421 -4.79 36.33 -16.14
CA ARG A 421 -4.18 36.32 -17.49
C ARG A 421 -3.58 34.97 -17.83
N GLU A 422 -2.93 34.32 -16.88
CA GLU A 422 -2.33 33.00 -17.10
C GLU A 422 -3.39 31.93 -17.36
N VAL A 423 -4.52 32.00 -16.64
CA VAL A 423 -5.68 31.12 -16.87
C VAL A 423 -6.30 31.34 -18.25
N ILE A 424 -6.42 32.59 -18.70
CA ILE A 424 -6.92 32.90 -20.06
C ILE A 424 -5.98 32.31 -21.13
N ASN A 425 -4.67 32.49 -20.96
CA ASN A 425 -3.67 31.94 -21.88
C ASN A 425 -3.69 30.40 -21.91
N LEU A 426 -3.86 29.75 -20.76
CA LEU A 426 -4.02 28.29 -20.69
C LEU A 426 -5.29 27.84 -21.40
N ARG A 427 -6.40 28.57 -21.25
CA ARG A 427 -7.67 28.25 -21.94
C ARG A 427 -7.54 28.37 -23.46
N ASP A 428 -6.82 29.38 -23.94
CA ASP A 428 -6.56 29.54 -25.38
C ASP A 428 -5.69 28.41 -25.95
N LYS A 429 -4.67 27.97 -25.19
CA LYS A 429 -3.85 26.80 -25.57
C LYS A 429 -4.65 25.50 -25.59
N VAL A 430 -5.57 25.31 -24.65
CA VAL A 430 -6.47 24.14 -24.65
C VAL A 430 -7.36 24.15 -25.89
N ASN A 431 -7.96 25.31 -26.23
CA ASN A 431 -8.77 25.44 -27.44
C ASN A 431 -7.97 25.19 -28.73
N GLU A 432 -6.69 25.55 -28.76
CA GLU A 432 -5.79 25.27 -29.89
C GLU A 432 -5.50 23.77 -30.01
N ILE A 433 -5.26 23.08 -28.90
CA ILE A 433 -5.06 21.63 -28.87
C ILE A 433 -6.34 20.90 -29.35
N GLU A 434 -7.52 21.32 -28.90
CA GLU A 434 -8.79 20.75 -29.36
C GLU A 434 -8.98 20.89 -30.87
N ARG A 435 -8.62 22.05 -31.45
CA ARG A 435 -8.67 22.24 -32.91
C ARG A 435 -7.71 21.34 -33.68
N ILE A 436 -6.52 21.06 -33.12
CA ILE A 436 -5.54 20.16 -33.73
C ILE A 436 -6.08 18.72 -33.70
N LEU A 437 -6.66 18.29 -32.58
CA LEU A 437 -7.26 16.96 -32.45
C LEU A 437 -8.43 16.75 -33.42
N ASP A 438 -9.30 17.75 -33.58
CA ASP A 438 -10.38 17.75 -34.57
C ASP A 438 -9.87 17.65 -36.02
N ALA A 439 -8.71 18.25 -36.31
CA ALA A 439 -8.09 18.17 -37.62
C ALA A 439 -7.50 16.77 -37.87
N ASP A 440 -6.84 16.19 -36.86
CA ASP A 440 -6.27 14.84 -36.93
C ASP A 440 -7.36 13.77 -37.08
N GLU A 441 -8.50 13.92 -36.39
CA GLU A 441 -9.64 13.00 -36.54
C GLU A 441 -10.17 12.98 -37.98
N LYS A 442 -10.34 14.15 -38.61
CA LYS A 442 -10.74 14.26 -40.03
C LYS A 442 -9.72 13.67 -41.00
N VAL A 443 -8.43 13.73 -40.66
CA VAL A 443 -7.38 13.09 -41.46
C VAL A 443 -7.46 11.57 -41.34
N ILE A 444 -7.70 11.04 -40.14
CA ILE A 444 -7.89 9.61 -39.89
C ILE A 444 -9.12 9.09 -40.64
N GLU A 445 -10.25 9.80 -40.58
CA GLU A 445 -11.45 9.44 -41.35
C GLU A 445 -11.18 9.34 -42.85
N ARG A 446 -10.45 10.32 -43.42
CA ARG A 446 -10.07 10.29 -44.84
C ARG A 446 -9.16 9.11 -45.17
N ILE A 447 -8.20 8.77 -44.30
CA ILE A 447 -7.30 7.62 -44.51
C ILE A 447 -8.11 6.32 -44.53
N LEU A 448 -9.08 6.17 -43.62
CA LEU A 448 -9.95 5.00 -43.55
C LEU A 448 -10.88 4.90 -44.78
N GLU A 449 -11.41 6.01 -45.29
CA GLU A 449 -12.17 6.04 -46.54
C GLU A 449 -11.31 5.63 -47.75
N PHE A 450 -10.05 6.07 -47.81
CA PHE A 450 -9.12 5.70 -48.88
C PHE A 450 -8.76 4.21 -48.84
N ASP A 451 -8.50 3.64 -47.65
CA ASP A 451 -8.24 2.21 -47.49
C ASP A 451 -9.47 1.35 -47.85
N GLY A 452 -10.67 1.81 -47.51
CA GLY A 452 -11.92 1.19 -47.93
C GLY A 452 -12.11 1.18 -49.46
N LYS A 453 -11.78 2.27 -50.14
CA LYS A 453 -11.83 2.36 -51.61
C LYS A 453 -10.77 1.48 -52.29
N LEU A 454 -9.57 1.38 -51.71
CA LEU A 454 -8.51 0.53 -52.25
C LEU A 454 -8.85 -0.96 -52.15
N LYS A 455 -9.46 -1.40 -51.04
CA LYS A 455 -9.89 -2.80 -50.86
C LYS A 455 -11.04 -3.21 -51.79
N ASN A 456 -11.89 -2.27 -52.18
CA ASN A 456 -13.00 -2.54 -53.11
C ASN A 456 -12.53 -2.62 -54.58
N ASN A 457 -11.45 -1.92 -54.96
CA ASN A 457 -10.88 -2.00 -56.32
C ASN A 457 -10.00 -3.22 -56.56
N THR A 458 -9.60 -3.97 -55.53
CA THR A 458 -8.82 -5.22 -55.66
C THR A 458 -9.68 -6.47 -55.85
N ASN A 459 -11.01 -6.35 -55.78
CA ASN A 459 -11.96 -7.46 -55.92
C ASN A 459 -12.82 -7.38 -57.21
N SER A 460 -12.42 -6.58 -58.19
CA SER A 460 -13.06 -6.43 -59.50
C SER A 460 -12.14 -6.81 -60.64
#